data_AF-A0A2W7QNJ7-F1
#
_entry.id   AF-A0A2W7QNJ7-F1
#
_cell.length_a   1.000
_cell.length_b   1.000
_cell.length_c   1.000
_cell.angle_alpha   90.00
_cell.angle_beta   90.00
_cell.angle_gamma   90.00
#
_symmetry.space_group_name_H-M   'P 1'
#
loop_
_entity.id
_entity.type
_entity.pdbx_description
1 polymer ?
#
loop_
_entity_poly.entity_id
_entity_poly.type
_entity_poly.pdbx_seq_one_letter_code
_entity_poly.pdbx_strand_id
1 'polypeptide(L)'
;MGYEKLSAKLEDYLARMRAGKAHKIKPRDVEKVIAKLRARRAALVDEGAKTPDKAERLARKLHLADDLIARAEWLLAELGTHPHSPIDADAPPR
;
A
#
# COMPACT_ATOMS: atom_id res chain seq x y z
N MET A 1 -13.74 4.49 4.08
CA MET A 1 -12.63 5.33 3.56
C MET A 1 -12.32 4.93 2.13
N GLY A 2 -12.35 5.86 1.17
CA GLY A 2 -12.02 5.62 -0.25
C GLY A 2 -10.54 5.29 -0.50
N TYR A 3 -10.22 4.80 -1.71
CA TYR A 3 -8.85 4.45 -2.14
C TYR A 3 -7.89 5.64 -2.02
N GLU A 4 -8.35 6.85 -2.39
CA GLU A 4 -7.55 8.08 -2.26
C GLU A 4 -7.04 8.32 -0.83
N LYS A 5 -7.87 8.08 0.19
CA LYS A 5 -7.46 8.28 1.59
C LYS A 5 -6.39 7.28 2.02
N LEU A 6 -6.44 6.05 1.50
CA LEU A 6 -5.43 5.03 1.80
C LEU A 6 -4.12 5.33 1.06
N SER A 7 -4.22 5.73 -0.22
CA SER A 7 -3.09 6.17 -1.04
C SER A 7 -2.37 7.36 -0.40
N ALA A 8 -3.09 8.43 -0.08
CA ALA A 8 -2.52 9.62 0.55
C ALA A 8 -1.83 9.30 1.89
N LYS A 9 -2.41 8.38 2.67
CA LYS A 9 -1.82 7.96 3.95
C LYS A 9 -0.53 7.16 3.74
N LEU A 10 -0.51 6.29 2.73
CA LEU A 10 0.68 5.52 2.38
C LEU A 10 1.80 6.43 1.86
N GLU A 11 1.47 7.40 1.00
CA GLU A 11 2.44 8.39 0.52
C GLU A 11 3.01 9.25 1.65
N ASP A 12 2.17 9.66 2.60
CA ASP A 12 2.59 10.39 3.80
C ASP A 12 3.55 9.54 4.67
N TYR A 13 3.33 8.23 4.77
CA TYR A 13 4.29 7.32 5.43
C TYR A 13 5.58 7.17 4.64
N LEU A 14 5.52 6.95 3.33
CA LEU A 14 6.71 6.86 2.48
C LEU A 14 7.55 8.16 2.52
N ALA A 15 6.89 9.31 2.51
CA ALA A 15 7.54 10.61 2.65
C ALA A 15 8.25 10.74 4.00
N ARG A 16 7.61 10.31 5.10
CA ARG A 16 8.26 10.28 6.42
C ARG A 16 9.43 9.31 6.46
N MET A 17 9.31 8.15 5.82
CA MET A 17 10.38 7.17 5.77
C MET A 17 11.61 7.72 5.03
N ARG A 18 11.41 8.31 3.84
CA ARG A 18 12.46 8.98 3.05
C ARG A 18 13.09 10.16 3.78
N ALA A 19 12.32 10.86 4.61
CA ALA A 19 12.83 11.93 5.47
C ALA A 19 13.57 11.43 6.72
N GLY A 20 13.85 10.13 6.85
CA GLY A 20 14.50 9.52 8.02
C GLY A 20 13.62 9.49 9.28
N LYS A 21 12.32 9.77 9.14
CA LYS A 21 11.33 9.78 10.23
C LYS A 21 10.58 8.45 10.34
N ALA A 22 11.19 7.35 9.89
CA ALA A 22 10.63 6.00 9.97
C ALA A 22 10.21 5.62 11.40
N HIS A 23 10.96 6.06 12.41
CA HIS A 23 10.63 5.89 13.84
C HIS A 23 9.27 6.49 14.26
N LYS A 24 8.72 7.44 13.51
CA LYS A 24 7.38 8.02 13.77
C LYS A 24 6.25 7.21 13.14
N ILE A 25 6.58 6.26 12.26
CA ILE A 25 5.61 5.42 11.56
C ILE A 25 5.43 4.16 12.39
N LYS A 26 4.22 3.95 12.91
CA LYS A 26 3.90 2.73 13.64
C LYS A 26 3.63 1.61 12.64
N PRO A 27 4.33 0.45 12.74
CA PRO A 27 4.05 -0.72 11.88
C PRO A 27 2.57 -1.11 11.90
N ARG A 28 1.94 -1.07 13.08
CA ARG A 28 0.50 -1.32 13.27
C ARG A 28 -0.42 -0.42 12.45
N ASP A 29 0.00 0.81 12.14
CA ASP A 29 -0.80 1.71 11.29
C ASP A 29 -0.67 1.35 9.81
N VAL A 30 0.50 0.87 9.38
CA VAL A 30 0.74 0.35 8.03
C VAL A 30 -0.01 -0.97 7.82
N GLU A 31 0.02 -1.90 8.79
CA GLU A 31 -0.76 -3.14 8.77
C GLU A 31 -2.26 -2.87 8.60
N LYS A 32 -2.81 -1.86 9.31
CA LYS A 32 -4.21 -1.46 9.15
C LYS A 32 -4.51 -0.93 7.75
N VAL A 33 -3.57 -0.25 7.10
CA VAL A 33 -3.72 0.22 5.71
C VAL A 33 -3.71 -0.97 4.75
N ILE A 34 -2.77 -1.92 4.92
CA ILE A 34 -2.71 -3.16 4.13
C ILE A 34 -4.03 -3.94 4.25
N ALA A 35 -4.52 -4.16 5.47
CA ALA A 35 -5.78 -4.88 5.71
C ALA A 35 -6.96 -4.21 4.98
N LYS A 36 -7.03 -2.87 5.01
CA LYS A 36 -8.08 -2.12 4.30
C LYS A 36 -7.95 -2.18 2.79
N LEU A 37 -6.73 -2.15 2.26
CA LEU A 37 -6.48 -2.29 0.82
C LEU A 37 -6.85 -3.70 0.35
N ARG A 38 -6.44 -4.75 1.08
CA ARG A 38 -6.81 -6.14 0.78
C ARG A 38 -8.32 -6.36 0.80
N ALA A 39 -9.03 -5.83 1.80
CA ALA A 39 -10.49 -5.90 1.85
C ALA A 39 -11.16 -5.21 0.64
N ARG A 40 -10.63 -4.06 0.21
CA ARG A 40 -11.13 -3.37 -0.98
C ARG A 40 -10.80 -4.09 -2.28
N ARG A 41 -9.62 -4.69 -2.38
CA ARG A 41 -9.23 -5.53 -3.52
C ARG A 41 -10.18 -6.71 -3.65
N ALA A 42 -10.45 -7.42 -2.56
CA ALA A 42 -11.40 -8.53 -2.54
C ALA A 42 -12.81 -8.09 -3.01
N ALA A 43 -13.29 -6.93 -2.55
CA ALA A 43 -14.56 -6.38 -3.01
C ALA A 43 -14.57 -6.06 -4.52
N LEU A 44 -13.47 -5.54 -5.07
CA LEU A 44 -13.35 -5.29 -6.52
C LEU A 44 -13.31 -6.58 -7.34
N VAL A 45 -12.64 -7.63 -6.84
CA VAL A 45 -12.62 -8.95 -7.49
C VAL A 45 -14.04 -9.54 -7.52
N ASP A 46 -14.76 -9.47 -6.40
CA ASP A 46 -16.15 -9.92 -6.30
C ASP A 46 -17.09 -9.14 -7.23
N GLU A 47 -16.91 -7.81 -7.33
CA GLU A 47 -17.65 -6.97 -8.27
C GLU A 47 -17.32 -7.30 -9.74
N GLY A 48 -16.06 -7.64 -10.03
CA GLY A 48 -15.61 -8.05 -11.36
C GLY A 48 -16.19 -9.39 -11.79
N ALA A 49 -16.29 -10.35 -10.85
CA ALA A 49 -16.93 -11.62 -11.11
C ALA A 49 -18.42 -11.47 -11.44
N LYS A 50 -19.09 -10.47 -10.86
CA LYS A 50 -20.51 -10.17 -11.10
C LYS A 50 -20.77 -9.31 -12.34
N THR A 51 -19.77 -8.53 -12.78
CA THR A 51 -19.95 -7.51 -13.82
C THR A 51 -18.79 -7.56 -14.83
N PRO A 52 -18.72 -8.59 -15.68
CA PRO A 52 -17.64 -8.73 -16.67
C PRO A 52 -17.59 -7.59 -17.68
N ASP A 53 -18.72 -6.92 -17.94
CA ASP A 53 -18.82 -5.75 -18.82
C ASP A 53 -17.97 -4.55 -18.32
N LYS A 54 -17.67 -4.51 -17.01
CA LYS A 54 -16.82 -3.50 -16.36
C LYS A 54 -15.40 -4.01 -16.08
N ALA A 55 -15.03 -5.19 -16.59
CA ALA A 55 -13.78 -5.87 -16.27
C ALA A 55 -12.56 -4.98 -16.51
N GLU A 56 -12.49 -4.21 -17.61
CA GLU A 56 -11.32 -3.39 -17.89
C GLU A 56 -11.13 -2.25 -16.87
N ARG A 57 -12.22 -1.57 -16.49
CA ARG A 57 -12.17 -0.51 -15.46
C ARG A 57 -11.84 -1.09 -14.07
N LEU A 58 -12.33 -2.29 -13.77
CA LEU A 58 -12.05 -3.00 -12.53
C LEU A 58 -10.62 -3.52 -12.48
N ALA A 59 -10.07 -4.02 -13.58
CA ALA A 59 -8.69 -4.45 -13.71
C ALA A 59 -7.72 -3.29 -13.42
N ARG A 60 -7.96 -2.09 -13.96
CA ARG A 60 -7.16 -0.90 -13.64
C ARG A 60 -7.19 -0.55 -12.14
N LYS A 61 -8.37 -0.66 -11.50
CA LYS A 61 -8.50 -0.43 -10.06
C LYS A 61 -7.83 -1.51 -9.22
N LEU A 62 -7.90 -2.77 -9.65
CA LEU A 62 -7.22 -3.90 -9.01
C LEU A 62 -5.71 -3.73 -9.09
N HIS A 63 -5.19 -3.36 -10.25
CA HIS A 63 -3.76 -3.10 -10.43
C HIS A 63 -3.27 -2.00 -9.48
N LEU A 64 -4.01 -0.89 -9.40
CA LEU A 64 -3.69 0.20 -8.47
C LEU A 64 -3.77 -0.26 -7.00
N ALA A 65 -4.73 -1.12 -6.65
CA ALA A 65 -4.84 -1.69 -5.31
C ALA A 65 -3.65 -2.60 -4.98
N ASP A 66 -3.23 -3.45 -5.92
CA ASP A 66 -2.07 -4.33 -5.79
C ASP A 66 -0.76 -3.53 -5.65
N ASP A 67 -0.57 -2.50 -6.47
CA ASP A 67 0.56 -1.56 -6.35
C ASP A 67 0.62 -0.91 -4.96
N LEU A 68 -0.52 -0.45 -4.44
CA LEU A 68 -0.59 0.15 -3.10
C LEU A 68 -0.33 -0.87 -1.99
N ILE A 69 -0.77 -2.11 -2.15
CA ILE A 69 -0.50 -3.20 -1.19
C ILE A 69 0.99 -3.50 -1.18
N ALA A 70 1.60 -3.70 -2.34
CA ALA A 70 3.03 -4.00 -2.46
C ALA A 70 3.89 -2.91 -1.82
N ARG A 71 3.58 -1.63 -2.07
CA ARG A 71 4.28 -0.49 -1.45
C ARG A 71 4.09 -0.44 0.06
N ALA A 72 2.90 -0.77 0.56
CA ALA A 72 2.61 -0.80 1.99
C ALA A 72 3.31 -1.97 2.71
N GLU A 73 3.36 -3.13 2.07
CA GLU A 73 4.09 -4.31 2.56
C GLU A 73 5.59 -4.06 2.60
N TRP A 74 6.15 -3.44 1.55
CA TRP A 74 7.55 -3.02 1.53
C TRP A 74 7.85 -2.03 2.67
N LEU A 75 7.01 -1.01 2.86
CA LEU A 75 7.16 -0.07 3.97
C LEU A 75 7.11 -0.79 5.33
N LEU A 76 6.23 -1.77 5.50
CA LEU A 76 6.15 -2.54 6.74
C LEU A 76 7.43 -3.37 6.97
N ALA A 77 7.95 -3.99 5.92
CA ALA A 77 9.20 -4.73 5.95
C ALA A 77 10.38 -3.83 6.34
N GLU A 78 10.47 -2.62 5.77
CA GLU A 78 11.51 -1.66 6.15
C GLU A 78 11.40 -1.20 7.60
N LEU A 79 10.18 -0.95 8.08
CA LEU A 79 9.95 -0.58 9.48
C LEU A 79 10.28 -1.72 10.45
N GLY A 80 10.14 -2.98 10.02
CA GLY A 80 10.48 -4.17 10.81
C GLY A 80 11.96 -4.55 10.75
N THR A 81 12.62 -4.28 9.62
CA THR A 81 14.03 -4.65 9.37
C THR A 81 15.00 -3.59 9.88
N HIS A 82 14.59 -2.32 9.97
CA HIS A 82 15.39 -1.23 10.52
C HIS A 82 14.90 -0.75 11.90
N PRO A 83 15.14 -1.48 13.01
CA PRO A 83 15.24 -0.86 14.32
C PRO A 83 16.58 -0.11 14.35
N HIS A 84 16.61 1.12 13.82
CA HIS A 84 17.74 2.05 13.88
C HIS A 84 19.03 1.61 13.13
N SER A 85 19.14 1.96 11.84
CA SER A 85 20.37 2.47 11.21
C SER A 85 20.08 2.89 9.76
N PRO A 86 20.79 3.87 9.16
CA PRO A 86 20.57 4.31 7.80
C PRO A 86 21.32 3.40 6.80
N ILE A 87 20.99 3.56 5.52
CA ILE A 87 21.76 3.23 4.30
C ILE A 87 21.03 2.22 3.38
N ASP A 88 20.44 2.82 2.35
CA ASP A 88 20.35 2.39 0.94
C ASP A 88 20.02 0.91 0.63
N ALA A 89 18.78 0.67 0.18
CA ALA A 89 18.52 -0.31 -0.87
C ALA A 89 17.19 -0.04 -1.59
N ASP A 90 17.34 0.34 -2.85
CA ASP A 90 16.53 -0.07 -3.99
C ASP A 90 15.11 0.52 -4.18
N ALA A 91 15.01 1.23 -5.29
CA ALA A 91 13.78 1.73 -5.88
C ALA A 91 12.86 0.56 -6.31
N PRO A 92 11.52 0.70 -6.25
CA PRO A 92 10.62 -0.33 -6.74
C PRO A 92 10.83 -0.55 -8.25
N PRO A 93 10.83 -1.80 -8.74
CA PRO A 93 11.15 -2.10 -10.14
C PRO A 93 10.10 -1.50 -11.09
N ARG A 94 10.61 -1.00 -12.22
CA ARG A 94 9.84 -0.48 -13.37
C ARG A 94 9.27 -1.60 -14.22
#